data_AF-A0A8T5LD85-F1
#
_entry.id   AF-A0A8T5LD85-F1
#
_cell.length_a   1.000
_cell.length_b   1.000
_cell.length_c   1.000
_cell.angle_alpha   90.00
_cell.angle_beta   90.00
_cell.angle_gamma   90.00
#
_symmetry.space_group_name_H-M   'P 1'
#
loop_
_entity.id
_entity.type
_entity.pdbx_description
1 polymer ?
#
loop_
_entity_poly.entity_id
_entity_poly.type
_entity_poly.pdbx_seq_one_letter_code
_entity_poly.pdbx_strand_id
1 'polypeptide(L)'
;EQIRNEKDLLKQLIRFQPLNVFSSVSTWLNPLNIETEKDNILLDSLLYIDIDSHKKSILKQVRDRMKDLKIAGEWDYGNSGNGFFDYYNLNLIPVQNPEARYIYHQGIKKQIISKLKDVDIPISIDMERVSRVIGTYNEGENLCHSLKGRLKSFKGKKKEKKEIEKKVPKLYYSYKFITNVVEGTNNLCVPILKFKGKLPDLRKVQEKFKLSTFYLLETHNSKIAICLKVIDKNRLKKIMNFAKCESNAFEKYGFIWVRTSKMITNHGLKDDKPRLIKMIINKKFDKEPHSRPHLDLLKHLGIKVNHPNLVGNEKNKVYMAKFKGF
;
A
#
# COMPACT_ATOMS: atom_id res chain seq x y z
N GLU A 1 -8.57 16.67 -20.94
CA GLU A 1 -9.76 17.42 -20.47
C GLU A 1 -10.52 16.56 -19.48
N GLN A 2 -11.16 17.15 -18.45
CA GLN A 2 -11.97 16.38 -17.49
C GLN A 2 -13.37 16.12 -18.05
N ILE A 3 -13.88 14.90 -17.90
CA ILE A 3 -15.27 14.54 -18.23
C ILE A 3 -16.09 14.66 -16.94
N ARG A 4 -17.03 15.60 -16.87
CA ARG A 4 -17.84 15.85 -15.66
C ARG A 4 -19.31 15.45 -15.82
N ASN A 5 -19.77 15.35 -17.06
CA ASN A 5 -21.16 15.02 -17.38
C ASN A 5 -21.23 14.31 -18.74
N GLU A 6 -22.44 13.87 -19.11
CA GLU A 6 -22.71 13.17 -20.36
C GLU A 6 -22.37 13.99 -21.62
N LYS A 7 -22.59 15.32 -21.59
CA LYS A 7 -22.26 16.19 -22.74
C LYS A 7 -20.75 16.26 -22.95
N ASP A 8 -19.97 16.34 -21.86
CA ASP A 8 -18.51 16.31 -21.94
C ASP A 8 -18.03 14.98 -22.53
N LEU A 9 -18.60 13.86 -22.06
CA LEU A 9 -18.27 12.53 -22.57
C LEU A 9 -18.57 12.43 -24.06
N LEU A 10 -19.78 12.79 -24.47
CA LEU A 10 -20.21 12.76 -25.87
C LEU A 10 -19.29 13.60 -26.75
N LYS A 11 -18.92 14.81 -26.30
CA LYS A 11 -17.96 15.68 -27.00
C LYS A 11 -16.61 15.00 -27.20
N GLN A 12 -16.08 14.32 -26.17
CA GLN A 12 -14.81 13.58 -26.31
C GLN A 12 -14.94 12.37 -27.24
N LEU A 13 -16.05 11.62 -27.15
CA LEU A 13 -16.30 10.46 -27.99
C LEU A 13 -16.37 10.84 -29.47
N ILE A 14 -17.07 11.94 -29.81
CA ILE A 14 -17.14 12.47 -31.18
C ILE A 14 -15.77 12.94 -31.66
N ARG A 15 -15.02 13.63 -30.80
CA ARG A 15 -13.70 14.19 -31.14
C ARG A 15 -12.66 13.12 -31.42
N PHE A 16 -12.61 12.07 -30.58
CA PHE A 16 -11.54 11.07 -30.63
C PHE A 16 -11.92 9.78 -31.33
N GLN A 17 -13.22 9.53 -31.54
CA GLN A 17 -13.75 8.32 -32.18
C GLN A 17 -13.06 7.02 -31.69
N PRO A 18 -13.01 6.79 -30.37
CA PRO A 18 -12.24 5.69 -29.82
C PRO A 18 -12.85 4.33 -30.19
N LEU A 19 -11.99 3.35 -30.54
CA LEU A 19 -12.40 1.96 -30.79
C LEU A 19 -12.95 1.27 -29.53
N ASN A 20 -12.48 1.68 -28.36
CA ASN A 20 -12.89 1.13 -27.09
C ASN A 20 -12.98 2.24 -26.03
N VAL A 21 -14.05 2.21 -25.23
CA VAL A 21 -14.28 3.18 -24.17
C VAL A 21 -14.32 2.48 -22.82
N PHE A 22 -13.49 2.93 -21.90
CA PHE A 22 -13.37 2.37 -20.56
C PHE A 22 -13.53 3.45 -19.48
N SER A 23 -13.98 3.02 -18.30
CA SER A 23 -14.00 3.82 -17.07
C SER A 23 -13.37 3.02 -15.94
N SER A 24 -12.77 3.69 -14.96
CA SER A 24 -12.31 3.01 -13.74
C SER A 24 -13.52 2.45 -12.98
N VAL A 25 -13.35 1.26 -12.40
CA VAL A 25 -14.31 0.69 -11.44
C VAL A 25 -14.21 1.35 -10.06
N SER A 26 -13.21 2.21 -9.88
CA SER A 26 -12.95 2.98 -8.67
C SER A 26 -13.11 4.47 -8.91
N THR A 27 -13.57 5.16 -7.89
CA THR A 27 -13.67 6.62 -7.87
C THR A 27 -12.47 7.19 -7.15
N TRP A 28 -11.80 8.16 -7.77
CA TRP A 28 -10.60 8.79 -7.26
C TRP A 28 -10.80 10.29 -7.08
N LEU A 29 -10.13 10.88 -6.10
CA LEU A 29 -10.18 12.33 -5.87
C LEU A 29 -9.58 13.10 -7.06
N ASN A 30 -8.53 12.57 -7.67
CA ASN A 30 -7.92 13.12 -8.89
C ASN A 30 -7.87 12.05 -10.00
N PRO A 31 -8.92 11.89 -10.82
CA PRO A 31 -8.99 10.83 -11.83
C PRO A 31 -7.97 10.97 -12.97
N LEU A 32 -7.29 12.12 -13.09
CA LEU A 32 -6.26 12.35 -14.10
C LEU A 32 -4.87 11.87 -13.67
N ASN A 33 -4.71 11.46 -12.41
CA ASN A 33 -3.41 11.12 -11.84
C ASN A 33 -3.47 9.82 -11.03
N ILE A 34 -3.83 8.72 -11.70
CA ILE A 34 -3.95 7.39 -11.09
C ILE A 34 -2.57 6.73 -10.94
N GLU A 35 -1.66 6.95 -11.88
CA GLU A 35 -0.36 6.25 -11.95
C GLU A 35 0.73 6.81 -11.02
N THR A 36 0.62 8.05 -10.53
CA THR A 36 1.61 8.60 -9.59
C THR A 36 1.14 8.40 -8.14
N GLU A 37 1.36 7.18 -7.64
CA GLU A 37 0.90 6.58 -6.38
C GLU A 37 1.33 7.29 -5.05
N LYS A 38 1.37 8.62 -4.98
CA LYS A 38 1.66 9.32 -3.73
C LYS A 38 0.51 10.14 -3.15
N ASP A 39 -0.39 10.66 -3.98
CA ASP A 39 -1.36 11.67 -3.50
C ASP A 39 -2.81 11.46 -3.97
N ASN A 40 -3.10 10.41 -4.74
CA ASN A 40 -4.47 10.19 -5.19
C ASN A 40 -5.29 9.37 -4.18
N ILE A 41 -6.43 9.94 -3.77
CA ILE A 41 -7.28 9.38 -2.72
C ILE A 41 -8.38 8.56 -3.37
N LEU A 42 -8.40 7.25 -3.11
CA LEU A 42 -9.55 6.40 -3.41
C LEU A 42 -10.76 6.93 -2.65
N LEU A 43 -11.84 7.27 -3.33
CA LEU A 43 -13.12 7.69 -2.75
C LEU A 43 -14.08 6.52 -2.57
N ASP A 44 -14.18 5.66 -3.58
CA ASP A 44 -15.06 4.49 -3.58
C ASP A 44 -14.60 3.46 -4.62
N SER A 45 -15.10 2.22 -4.56
CA SER A 45 -14.82 1.20 -5.56
C SER A 45 -15.93 0.16 -5.66
N LEU A 46 -16.36 -0.07 -6.90
CA LEU A 46 -17.30 -1.12 -7.27
C LEU A 46 -16.62 -2.49 -7.19
N LEU A 47 -17.36 -3.52 -6.78
CA LEU A 47 -16.97 -4.89 -7.05
C LEU A 47 -17.30 -5.19 -8.51
N TYR A 48 -16.25 -5.37 -9.32
CA TYR A 48 -16.34 -5.77 -10.71
C TYR A 48 -16.08 -7.27 -10.81
N ILE A 49 -16.91 -7.97 -11.60
CA ILE A 49 -16.74 -9.38 -11.86
C ILE A 49 -16.82 -9.59 -13.37
N ASP A 50 -15.73 -10.12 -13.92
CA ASP A 50 -15.67 -10.55 -15.31
C ASP A 50 -16.24 -11.97 -15.41
N ILE A 51 -17.19 -12.17 -16.31
CA ILE A 51 -17.95 -13.42 -16.43
C ILE A 51 -17.90 -13.88 -17.89
N ASP A 52 -17.19 -14.97 -18.13
CA ASP A 52 -17.23 -15.62 -19.44
C ASP A 52 -18.67 -16.01 -19.81
N SER A 53 -19.01 -15.87 -21.10
CA SER A 53 -20.37 -16.02 -21.64
C SER A 53 -21.08 -17.32 -21.25
N HIS A 54 -20.34 -18.39 -20.95
CA HIS A 54 -20.85 -19.71 -20.57
C HIS A 54 -21.11 -19.88 -19.06
N LYS A 55 -20.79 -18.90 -18.20
CA LYS A 55 -20.80 -19.06 -16.73
C LYS A 55 -21.78 -18.14 -15.98
N LYS A 56 -23.00 -17.97 -16.50
CA LYS A 56 -24.07 -17.15 -15.85
C LYS A 56 -24.40 -17.57 -14.40
N SER A 57 -24.08 -18.80 -13.98
CA SER A 57 -24.26 -19.27 -12.61
C SER A 57 -23.45 -18.46 -11.57
N ILE A 58 -22.36 -17.80 -11.99
CA ILE A 58 -21.54 -16.93 -11.13
C ILE A 58 -22.37 -15.79 -10.54
N LEU A 59 -23.27 -15.18 -11.33
CA LEU A 59 -24.14 -14.10 -10.87
C LEU A 59 -24.96 -14.49 -9.64
N LYS A 60 -25.51 -15.71 -9.66
CA LYS A 60 -26.29 -16.24 -8.54
C LYS A 60 -25.39 -16.46 -7.32
N GLN A 61 -24.20 -17.02 -7.52
CA GLN A 61 -23.24 -17.27 -6.43
C GLN A 61 -22.82 -15.98 -5.74
N VAL A 62 -22.54 -14.91 -6.49
CA VAL A 62 -22.17 -13.60 -5.94
C VAL A 62 -23.30 -13.02 -5.10
N ARG A 63 -24.53 -13.05 -5.63
CA ARG A 63 -25.71 -12.54 -4.93
C ARG A 63 -25.99 -13.30 -3.64
N ASP A 64 -25.93 -14.63 -3.67
CA ASP A 64 -26.14 -15.46 -2.49
C ASP A 64 -25.04 -15.19 -1.45
N ARG A 65 -23.79 -15.02 -1.90
CA ARG A 65 -22.67 -14.66 -1.04
C ARG A 65 -22.83 -13.28 -0.38
N MET A 66 -23.30 -12.28 -1.12
CA MET A 66 -23.57 -10.95 -0.56
C MET A 66 -24.70 -10.98 0.46
N LYS A 67 -25.75 -11.79 0.24
CA LYS A 67 -26.82 -12.03 1.22
C LYS A 67 -26.28 -12.68 2.50
N ASP A 68 -25.45 -13.72 2.36
CA ASP A 68 -24.81 -14.39 3.51
C ASP A 68 -23.97 -13.43 4.35
N LEU A 69 -23.25 -12.54 3.67
CA LEU A 69 -22.43 -11.50 4.29
C LEU A 69 -23.24 -10.30 4.77
N LYS A 70 -24.55 -10.26 4.48
CA LYS A 70 -25.48 -9.17 4.79
C LYS A 70 -25.00 -7.81 4.24
N ILE A 71 -24.37 -7.83 3.08
CA ILE A 71 -23.90 -6.64 2.39
C ILE A 71 -25.05 -6.12 1.54
N ALA A 72 -25.50 -4.90 1.84
CA ALA A 72 -26.45 -4.20 0.99
C ALA A 72 -25.71 -3.69 -0.25
N GLY A 73 -26.38 -3.73 -1.40
CA GLY A 73 -25.78 -3.18 -2.60
C GLY A 73 -26.77 -3.04 -3.74
N GLU A 74 -26.33 -2.26 -4.70
CA GLU A 74 -26.95 -2.12 -6.01
C GLU A 74 -26.10 -2.87 -7.01
N TRP A 75 -26.74 -3.45 -8.02
CA TRP A 75 -26.00 -4.15 -9.06
C TRP A 75 -26.53 -3.83 -10.45
N ASP A 76 -25.61 -3.81 -11.40
CA ASP A 76 -25.91 -3.65 -12.82
C ASP A 76 -25.09 -4.66 -13.62
N TYR A 77 -25.73 -5.25 -14.62
CA TYR A 77 -25.21 -6.37 -15.38
C TYR A 77 -25.23 -6.00 -16.86
N GLY A 78 -24.10 -6.16 -17.52
CA GLY A 78 -23.97 -5.82 -18.93
C GLY A 78 -23.31 -6.93 -19.74
N ASN A 79 -23.54 -6.88 -21.05
CA ASN A 79 -22.91 -7.75 -22.02
C ASN A 79 -21.97 -6.91 -22.90
N SER A 80 -20.72 -7.35 -23.04
CA SER A 80 -19.66 -6.70 -23.80
C SER A 80 -19.42 -7.31 -25.19
N GLY A 81 -20.25 -8.27 -25.61
CA GLY A 81 -20.10 -9.07 -26.83
C GLY A 81 -19.37 -10.40 -26.58
N ASN A 82 -18.25 -10.36 -25.86
CA ASN A 82 -17.41 -11.56 -25.59
C ASN A 82 -17.67 -12.20 -24.22
N GLY A 83 -18.51 -11.58 -23.40
CA GLY A 83 -18.74 -11.98 -22.02
C GLY A 83 -19.62 -10.97 -21.31
N PHE A 84 -19.95 -11.30 -20.08
CA PHE A 84 -20.74 -10.45 -19.21
C PHE A 84 -19.89 -9.84 -18.11
N PHE A 85 -20.34 -8.72 -17.59
CA PHE A 85 -19.79 -8.14 -16.39
C PHE A 85 -20.90 -7.76 -15.44
N ASP A 86 -20.58 -7.78 -14.15
CA ASP A 86 -21.49 -7.37 -13.08
C ASP A 86 -20.79 -6.36 -12.18
N TYR A 87 -21.46 -5.26 -11.89
CA TYR A 87 -21.02 -4.24 -10.94
C TYR A 87 -21.83 -4.38 -9.67
N TYR A 88 -21.17 -4.30 -8.52
CA TYR A 88 -21.86 -4.14 -7.25
C TYR A 88 -21.37 -2.88 -6.55
N ASN A 89 -22.26 -1.92 -6.35
CA ASN A 89 -22.05 -0.85 -5.39
C ASN A 89 -22.29 -1.42 -4.00
N LEU A 90 -21.23 -1.61 -3.23
CA LEU A 90 -21.26 -2.29 -1.95
C LEU A 90 -21.73 -1.38 -0.78
N ASN A 91 -22.12 -0.13 -1.06
CA ASN A 91 -22.59 0.86 -0.06
C ASN A 91 -21.75 0.83 1.22
N LEU A 92 -20.43 0.77 1.03
CA LEU A 92 -19.49 0.50 2.10
C LEU A 92 -19.42 1.65 3.09
N ILE A 93 -19.16 1.32 4.36
CA ILE A 93 -19.05 2.33 5.42
C ILE A 93 -17.96 3.31 5.02
N PRO A 94 -18.21 4.63 5.10
CA PRO A 94 -17.20 5.63 4.77
C PRO A 94 -16.02 5.51 5.74
N VAL A 95 -14.93 4.89 5.29
CA VAL A 95 -13.67 4.87 6.01
C VAL A 95 -13.00 6.22 5.80
N GLN A 96 -12.83 7.03 6.85
CA GLN A 96 -12.32 8.41 6.72
C GLN A 96 -10.89 8.46 6.15
N ASN A 97 -10.04 7.50 6.50
CA ASN A 97 -8.65 7.44 6.03
C ASN A 97 -8.58 6.82 4.61
N PRO A 98 -8.01 7.51 3.61
CA PRO A 98 -7.88 7.04 2.23
C PRO A 98 -7.18 5.68 2.05
N GLU A 99 -6.06 5.47 2.73
CA GLU A 99 -5.27 4.24 2.62
C GLU A 99 -5.98 3.06 3.30
N ALA A 100 -6.61 3.31 4.45
CA ALA A 100 -7.45 2.32 5.12
C ALA A 100 -8.69 1.97 4.29
N ARG A 101 -9.25 2.94 3.54
CA ARG A 101 -10.35 2.72 2.61
C ARG A 101 -9.96 1.74 1.51
N TYR A 102 -8.79 1.92 0.89
CA TYR A 102 -8.27 0.99 -0.12
C TYR A 102 -8.19 -0.45 0.42
N ILE A 103 -7.55 -0.63 1.58
CA ILE A 103 -7.40 -1.94 2.22
C ILE A 103 -8.77 -2.53 2.59
N TYR A 104 -9.69 -1.72 3.09
CA TYR A 104 -11.02 -2.14 3.48
C TYR A 104 -11.82 -2.64 2.26
N HIS A 105 -11.89 -1.85 1.19
CA HIS A 105 -12.59 -2.24 -0.04
C HIS A 105 -11.99 -3.51 -0.64
N GLN A 106 -10.66 -3.58 -0.79
CA GLN A 106 -9.98 -4.77 -1.28
C GLN A 106 -10.25 -6.01 -0.38
N GLY A 107 -10.26 -5.82 0.93
CA GLY A 107 -10.56 -6.86 1.91
C GLY A 107 -11.97 -7.41 1.79
N ILE A 108 -12.97 -6.54 1.64
CA ILE A 108 -14.37 -6.94 1.45
C ILE A 108 -14.54 -7.67 0.11
N LYS A 109 -14.01 -7.12 -1.00
CA LYS A 109 -14.03 -7.79 -2.31
C LYS A 109 -13.46 -9.19 -2.21
N LYS A 110 -12.29 -9.34 -1.58
CA LYS A 110 -11.65 -10.66 -1.36
C LYS A 110 -12.52 -11.61 -0.55
N GLN A 111 -13.23 -11.16 0.49
CA GLN A 111 -14.13 -12.00 1.29
C GLN A 111 -15.37 -12.48 0.53
N ILE A 112 -15.87 -11.64 -0.39
CA ILE A 112 -16.96 -12.01 -1.29
C ILE A 112 -16.44 -13.06 -2.28
N ILE A 113 -15.34 -12.76 -2.96
CA ILE A 113 -14.87 -13.55 -4.10
C ILE A 113 -14.18 -14.87 -3.70
N SER A 114 -13.52 -14.94 -2.55
CA SER A 114 -12.66 -16.10 -2.18
C SER A 114 -13.38 -17.46 -2.10
N LYS A 115 -14.71 -17.47 -2.11
CA LYS A 115 -15.52 -18.70 -2.10
C LYS A 115 -16.30 -18.93 -3.40
N LEU A 116 -16.18 -18.02 -4.35
CA LEU A 116 -16.80 -18.16 -5.66
C LEU A 116 -15.94 -19.09 -6.50
N LYS A 117 -16.58 -20.03 -7.19
CA LYS A 117 -15.90 -20.84 -8.21
C LYS A 117 -15.88 -20.07 -9.52
N ASP A 118 -14.85 -20.31 -10.32
CA ASP A 118 -14.77 -19.82 -11.70
C ASP A 118 -14.73 -18.28 -11.86
N VAL A 119 -14.28 -17.56 -10.84
CA VAL A 119 -14.06 -16.11 -10.90
C VAL A 119 -12.57 -15.83 -10.98
N ASP A 120 -12.17 -14.93 -11.87
CA ASP A 120 -10.82 -14.37 -11.87
C ASP A 120 -10.65 -13.46 -10.65
N ILE A 121 -10.00 -14.02 -9.63
CA ILE A 121 -9.78 -13.33 -8.35
C ILE A 121 -8.90 -12.09 -8.54
N PRO A 122 -7.72 -12.16 -9.21
CA PRO A 122 -6.92 -10.97 -9.50
C PRO A 122 -7.71 -9.83 -10.11
N ILE A 123 -8.50 -10.10 -11.16
CA ILE A 123 -9.30 -9.07 -11.85
C ILE A 123 -10.36 -8.47 -10.90
N SER A 124 -11.02 -9.32 -10.13
CA SER A 124 -12.20 -8.90 -9.36
C SER A 124 -11.85 -8.15 -8.06
N ILE A 125 -10.62 -8.28 -7.54
CA ILE A 125 -10.12 -7.52 -6.38
C ILE A 125 -9.27 -6.31 -6.76
N ASP A 126 -8.96 -6.15 -8.04
CA ASP A 126 -8.18 -5.03 -8.54
C ASP A 126 -8.98 -3.72 -8.39
N MET A 127 -8.31 -2.72 -7.81
CA MET A 127 -8.87 -1.42 -7.52
C MET A 127 -8.56 -0.42 -8.63
N GLU A 128 -7.61 -0.72 -9.51
CA GLU A 128 -7.24 0.10 -10.67
C GLU A 128 -7.87 -0.44 -11.95
N ARG A 129 -8.66 -1.52 -11.83
CA ARG A 129 -9.38 -2.11 -12.95
C ARG A 129 -10.23 -1.06 -13.67
N VAL A 130 -10.23 -1.19 -14.98
CA VAL A 130 -11.15 -0.47 -15.86
C VAL A 130 -12.19 -1.44 -16.40
N SER A 131 -13.39 -0.91 -16.63
CA SER A 131 -14.49 -1.64 -17.22
C SER A 131 -15.03 -0.88 -18.43
N ARG A 132 -15.65 -1.62 -19.36
CA ARG A 132 -16.20 -1.03 -20.57
C ARG A 132 -17.42 -0.17 -20.23
N VAL A 133 -17.51 1.01 -20.84
CA VAL A 133 -18.64 1.92 -20.61
C VAL A 133 -19.90 1.39 -21.30
N ILE A 134 -21.00 1.28 -20.54
CA ILE A 134 -22.29 0.87 -21.08
C ILE A 134 -22.80 1.93 -22.07
N GLY A 135 -23.36 1.49 -23.19
CA GLY A 135 -23.81 2.35 -24.29
C GLY A 135 -22.75 2.63 -25.35
N THR A 136 -21.57 2.00 -25.25
CA THR A 136 -20.47 2.16 -26.21
C THR A 136 -20.24 0.89 -27.02
N TYR A 137 -19.73 1.03 -28.25
CA TYR A 137 -19.32 -0.09 -29.08
C TYR A 137 -17.91 -0.57 -28.72
N ASN A 138 -17.62 -1.84 -29.02
CA ASN A 138 -16.26 -2.38 -28.98
C ASN A 138 -15.64 -2.44 -30.38
N GLU A 139 -14.37 -2.82 -30.45
CA GLU A 139 -13.61 -2.98 -31.70
C GLU A 139 -14.25 -3.99 -32.68
N GLY A 140 -15.02 -4.95 -32.17
CA GLY A 140 -15.80 -5.90 -32.98
C GLY A 140 -17.24 -5.45 -33.23
N GLU A 141 -17.54 -4.16 -33.12
CA GLU A 141 -18.86 -3.53 -33.33
C GLU A 141 -20.00 -4.06 -32.43
N ASN A 142 -19.66 -4.76 -31.34
CA ASN A 142 -20.66 -5.20 -30.39
C ASN A 142 -20.99 -4.08 -29.42
N LEU A 143 -22.28 -3.79 -29.28
CA LEU A 143 -22.79 -2.82 -28.32
C LEU A 143 -22.67 -3.37 -26.90
N CYS A 144 -21.94 -2.63 -26.06
CA CYS A 144 -21.97 -2.81 -24.61
C CYS A 144 -23.31 -2.31 -24.09
N HIS A 145 -24.19 -3.20 -23.64
CA HIS A 145 -25.54 -2.81 -23.21
C HIS A 145 -25.87 -3.38 -21.83
N SER A 146 -26.60 -2.58 -21.03
CA SER A 146 -27.15 -3.03 -19.74
C SER A 146 -28.29 -4.00 -20.01
N LEU A 147 -28.20 -5.17 -19.40
CA LEU A 147 -29.26 -6.16 -19.34
C LEU A 147 -30.03 -5.87 -18.04
N LYS A 148 -30.82 -4.78 -18.05
CA LYS A 148 -31.54 -4.22 -16.88
C LYS A 148 -32.09 -5.29 -15.94
N GLY A 149 -31.41 -5.51 -14.81
CA GLY A 149 -32.00 -6.03 -13.60
C GLY A 149 -32.43 -4.87 -12.72
N ARG A 150 -33.74 -4.65 -12.54
CA ARG A 150 -34.27 -3.61 -11.63
C ARG A 150 -33.54 -3.70 -10.30
N LEU A 151 -32.94 -2.58 -9.87
CA LEU A 151 -32.43 -2.29 -8.54
C LEU A 151 -33.34 -2.92 -7.47
N LYS A 152 -32.99 -4.12 -7.00
CA LYS A 152 -33.59 -4.69 -5.80
C LYS A 152 -32.66 -4.35 -4.65
N SER A 153 -32.95 -3.24 -3.99
CA SER A 153 -32.32 -2.91 -2.71
C SER A 153 -32.59 -4.05 -1.73
N PHE A 154 -31.55 -4.79 -1.32
CA PHE A 154 -31.69 -5.68 -0.16
C PHE A 154 -31.45 -4.85 1.11
N LYS A 155 -32.51 -4.66 1.91
CA LYS A 155 -32.37 -4.13 3.27
C LYS A 155 -31.69 -5.20 4.13
N GLY A 156 -30.36 -5.20 4.15
CA GLY A 156 -29.63 -5.80 5.26
C GLY A 156 -30.11 -5.15 6.55
N LYS A 157 -30.45 -5.95 7.58
CA LYS A 157 -30.76 -5.38 8.91
C LYS A 157 -29.65 -4.41 9.27
N LYS A 158 -29.98 -3.13 9.52
CA LYS A 158 -29.09 -2.18 10.20
C LYS A 158 -28.65 -2.88 11.48
N LYS A 159 -27.46 -3.50 11.47
CA LYS A 159 -26.87 -3.98 12.71
C LYS A 159 -26.54 -2.73 13.49
N GLU A 160 -27.20 -2.57 14.62
CA GLU A 160 -26.84 -1.58 15.63
C GLU A 160 -25.32 -1.63 15.84
N LYS A 161 -24.69 -0.45 15.87
CA LYS A 161 -23.24 -0.21 16.01
C LYS A 161 -22.54 -1.17 17.00
N LYS A 162 -23.25 -1.63 18.05
CA LYS A 162 -22.73 -2.45 19.15
C LYS A 162 -22.30 -3.87 18.77
N GLU A 163 -22.86 -4.48 17.71
CA GLU A 163 -22.54 -5.89 17.38
C GLU A 163 -21.44 -6.05 16.32
N ILE A 164 -21.14 -4.99 15.56
CA ILE A 164 -20.04 -4.96 14.58
C ILE A 164 -18.70 -4.75 15.28
N GLU A 165 -18.68 -4.03 16.41
CA GLU A 165 -17.47 -3.87 17.25
C GLU A 165 -16.92 -5.20 17.78
N LYS A 166 -17.77 -6.23 17.99
CA LYS A 166 -17.33 -7.56 18.42
C LYS A 166 -16.72 -8.43 17.31
N LYS A 167 -16.83 -8.01 16.04
CA LYS A 167 -16.18 -8.67 14.88
C LYS A 167 -15.23 -7.73 14.15
N VAL A 168 -14.57 -6.84 14.89
CA VAL A 168 -13.43 -6.09 14.36
C VAL A 168 -12.40 -7.08 13.79
N PRO A 169 -12.01 -6.94 12.51
CA PRO A 169 -10.95 -7.77 11.94
C PRO A 169 -9.69 -7.65 12.80
N LYS A 170 -9.05 -8.79 13.10
CA LYS A 170 -7.74 -8.85 13.76
C LYS A 170 -6.82 -7.77 13.17
N LEU A 171 -6.22 -6.93 14.03
CA LEU A 171 -5.54 -5.69 13.63
C LEU A 171 -4.58 -5.93 12.46
N TYR A 172 -4.82 -5.36 11.28
CA TYR A 172 -3.86 -5.46 10.18
C TYR A 172 -2.88 -4.31 10.27
N TYR A 173 -1.58 -4.56 10.14
CA TYR A 173 -0.57 -3.49 10.02
C TYR A 173 -0.03 -3.45 8.59
N SER A 174 -0.09 -2.28 7.96
CA SER A 174 0.61 -1.99 6.70
C SER A 174 1.68 -0.93 6.95
N TYR A 175 2.92 -1.23 6.57
CA TYR A 175 4.01 -0.26 6.52
C TYR A 175 5.14 -0.72 5.59
N LYS A 176 5.88 0.25 5.06
CA LYS A 176 7.10 0.05 4.29
C LYS A 176 8.30 0.01 5.24
N PHE A 177 9.24 -0.88 4.95
CA PHE A 177 10.50 -0.95 5.66
C PHE A 177 11.66 -1.19 4.68
N ILE A 178 12.84 -0.80 5.12
CA ILE A 178 14.12 -1.20 4.51
C ILE A 178 14.90 -2.04 5.50
N THR A 179 15.87 -2.81 5.01
CA THR A 179 16.84 -3.48 5.89
C THR A 179 18.07 -2.59 6.06
N ASN A 180 18.98 -2.95 6.97
CA ASN A 180 20.29 -2.33 7.09
C ASN A 180 21.33 -2.90 6.12
N VAL A 181 20.95 -3.80 5.21
CA VAL A 181 21.85 -4.49 4.28
C VAL A 181 22.16 -3.59 3.10
N VAL A 182 23.43 -3.50 2.72
CA VAL A 182 23.83 -2.74 1.53
C VAL A 182 23.73 -3.66 0.32
N GLU A 183 22.59 -3.59 -0.37
CA GLU A 183 22.34 -4.34 -1.62
C GLU A 183 23.45 -4.08 -2.66
N GLY A 184 23.85 -5.12 -3.39
CA GLY A 184 24.96 -5.05 -4.36
C GLY A 184 26.35 -5.17 -3.74
N THR A 185 26.45 -5.53 -2.45
CA THR A 185 27.74 -5.77 -1.78
C THR A 185 27.74 -7.11 -1.04
N ASN A 186 28.92 -7.69 -0.87
CA ASN A 186 29.09 -8.95 -0.16
C ASN A 186 29.08 -8.72 1.36
N ASN A 187 27.94 -8.97 2.01
CA ASN A 187 27.77 -8.98 3.46
C ASN A 187 28.02 -7.63 4.17
N LEU A 188 27.95 -6.50 3.48
CA LEU A 188 28.04 -5.20 4.11
C LEU A 188 26.67 -4.68 4.56
N CYS A 189 26.71 -3.86 5.60
CA CYS A 189 25.54 -3.27 6.23
C CYS A 189 25.84 -1.85 6.73
N VAL A 190 24.80 -1.13 7.11
CA VAL A 190 24.90 0.15 7.82
C VAL A 190 24.54 -0.01 9.31
N PRO A 191 25.17 0.74 10.22
CA PRO A 191 24.75 0.78 11.61
C PRO A 191 23.34 1.37 11.75
N ILE A 192 22.42 0.54 12.24
CA ILE A 192 21.08 0.94 12.66
C ILE A 192 20.93 0.49 14.11
N LEU A 193 20.87 1.45 15.03
CA LEU A 193 20.82 1.18 16.47
C LEU A 193 19.45 1.62 17.01
N LYS A 194 18.68 0.68 17.54
CA LYS A 194 17.31 0.91 18.01
C LYS A 194 17.23 0.87 19.54
N PHE A 195 16.62 1.90 20.13
CA PHE A 195 16.52 2.10 21.58
C PHE A 195 15.06 2.27 22.00
N LYS A 196 14.60 1.52 23.01
CA LYS A 196 13.26 1.66 23.60
C LYS A 196 13.22 2.67 24.77
N GLY A 197 14.35 3.31 25.10
CA GLY A 197 14.49 4.16 26.27
C GLY A 197 15.58 5.22 26.11
N LYS A 198 16.37 5.44 27.18
CA LYS A 198 17.45 6.43 27.20
C LYS A 198 18.51 6.12 26.14
N LEU A 199 18.92 7.15 25.39
CA LEU A 199 19.99 7.03 24.41
C LEU A 199 21.35 6.95 25.12
N PRO A 200 22.26 6.08 24.67
CA PRO A 200 23.65 6.11 25.10
C PRO A 200 24.35 7.36 24.56
N ASP A 201 25.57 7.59 25.03
CA ASP A 201 26.45 8.60 24.43
C ASP A 201 26.94 8.13 23.05
N LEU A 202 26.21 8.53 22.02
CA LEU A 202 26.50 8.16 20.63
C LEU A 202 27.83 8.73 20.13
N ARG A 203 28.39 9.78 20.74
CA ARG A 203 29.72 10.30 20.37
C ARG A 203 30.81 9.30 20.76
N LYS A 204 30.73 8.73 21.96
CA LYS A 204 31.64 7.64 22.38
C LYS A 204 31.55 6.43 21.44
N VAL A 205 30.35 6.11 20.94
CA VAL A 205 30.18 5.04 19.94
C VAL A 205 30.86 5.42 18.61
N GLN A 206 30.70 6.67 18.15
CA GLN A 206 31.33 7.15 16.91
C GLN A 206 32.86 7.10 16.99
N GLU A 207 33.43 7.58 18.08
CA GLU A 207 34.88 7.61 18.28
C GLU A 207 35.46 6.20 18.34
N LYS A 208 34.89 5.33 19.19
CA LYS A 208 35.38 3.96 19.39
C LYS A 208 35.35 3.14 18.10
N PHE A 209 34.31 3.30 17.29
CA PHE A 209 34.11 2.48 16.09
C PHE A 209 34.37 3.22 14.77
N LYS A 210 34.94 4.43 14.83
CA LYS A 210 35.24 5.27 13.66
C LYS A 210 34.03 5.46 12.75
N LEU A 211 32.87 5.80 13.33
CA LEU A 211 31.63 6.02 12.61
C LEU A 211 31.45 7.50 12.24
N SER A 212 30.85 7.74 11.07
CA SER A 212 30.48 9.07 10.60
C SER A 212 29.20 9.56 11.30
N THR A 213 28.58 10.61 10.76
CA THR A 213 27.36 11.22 11.31
C THR A 213 26.25 10.21 11.62
N PHE A 214 25.66 10.31 12.82
CA PHE A 214 24.43 9.62 13.18
C PHE A 214 23.21 10.51 12.91
N TYR A 215 22.21 9.95 12.24
CA TYR A 215 20.89 10.52 12.03
C TYR A 215 19.93 9.89 13.03
N LEU A 216 19.48 10.67 14.01
CA LEU A 216 18.63 10.19 15.09
C LEU A 216 17.16 10.42 14.74
N LEU A 217 16.43 9.32 14.53
CA LEU A 217 15.01 9.30 14.22
C LEU A 217 14.17 8.92 15.43
N GLU A 218 12.95 9.45 15.51
CA GLU A 218 11.91 9.08 16.46
C GLU A 218 10.81 8.28 15.78
N THR A 219 10.35 7.22 16.44
CA THR A 219 9.07 6.55 16.19
C THR A 219 8.24 6.56 17.48
N HIS A 220 6.96 6.19 17.44
CA HIS A 220 6.08 6.22 18.64
C HIS A 220 6.68 5.55 19.89
N ASN A 221 7.47 4.49 19.72
CA ASN A 221 7.97 3.66 20.81
C ASN A 221 9.49 3.45 20.80
N SER A 222 10.23 4.11 19.90
CA SER A 222 11.68 3.90 19.83
C SER A 222 12.42 5.07 19.22
N LYS A 223 13.70 5.19 19.57
CA LYS A 223 14.65 6.07 18.91
C LYS A 223 15.61 5.21 18.09
N ILE A 224 15.88 5.64 16.86
CA ILE A 224 16.71 4.91 15.90
C ILE A 224 17.87 5.80 15.50
N ALA A 225 19.11 5.37 15.73
CA ALA A 225 20.30 6.04 15.22
C ALA A 225 20.81 5.30 13.98
N ILE A 226 20.84 6.00 12.84
CA ILE A 226 21.33 5.48 11.57
C ILE A 226 22.67 6.15 11.24
N CYS A 227 23.70 5.37 10.94
CA CYS A 227 24.96 5.87 10.36
C CYS A 227 25.09 5.28 8.95
N LEU A 228 25.41 6.10 7.95
CA LEU A 228 25.50 5.61 6.57
C LEU A 228 26.83 4.92 6.25
N LYS A 229 27.83 4.97 7.15
CA LYS A 229 29.11 4.29 6.96
C LYS A 229 28.89 2.80 6.78
N VAL A 230 29.48 2.22 5.76
CA VAL A 230 29.38 0.80 5.46
C VAL A 230 30.36 0.00 6.31
N ILE A 231 29.87 -1.09 6.90
CA ILE A 231 30.64 -1.99 7.76
C ILE A 231 30.21 -3.45 7.55
N ASP A 232 31.05 -4.38 7.99
CA ASP A 232 30.68 -5.79 8.05
C ASP A 232 29.73 -6.11 9.22
N LYS A 233 29.02 -7.23 9.12
CA LYS A 233 28.05 -7.70 10.13
C LYS A 233 28.67 -7.97 11.51
N ASN A 234 29.91 -8.46 11.57
CA ASN A 234 30.58 -8.77 12.84
C ASN A 234 30.91 -7.48 13.61
N ARG A 235 31.35 -6.45 12.89
CA ARG A 235 31.58 -5.11 13.43
C ARG A 235 30.28 -4.48 13.89
N LEU A 236 29.17 -4.65 13.14
CA LEU A 236 27.86 -4.18 13.58
C LEU A 236 27.46 -4.82 14.92
N LYS A 237 27.63 -6.14 15.07
CA LYS A 237 27.36 -6.83 16.34
C LYS A 237 28.14 -6.22 17.51
N LYS A 238 29.43 -5.94 17.33
CA LYS A 238 30.27 -5.27 18.34
C LYS A 238 29.77 -3.87 18.69
N ILE A 239 29.32 -3.10 17.70
CA ILE A 239 28.75 -1.76 17.90
C ILE A 239 27.45 -1.85 18.70
N MET A 240 26.54 -2.75 18.33
CA MET A 240 25.25 -2.93 18.99
C MET A 240 25.41 -3.30 20.46
N ASN A 241 26.33 -4.24 20.76
CA ASN A 241 26.65 -4.66 22.11
C ASN A 241 27.21 -3.50 22.95
N PHE A 242 28.13 -2.72 22.38
CA PHE A 242 28.69 -1.55 23.06
C PHE A 242 27.65 -0.45 23.29
N ALA A 243 26.77 -0.22 22.32
CA ALA A 243 25.71 0.77 22.42
C ALA A 243 24.54 0.32 23.31
N LYS A 244 24.48 -0.97 23.70
CA LYS A 244 23.37 -1.57 24.46
C LYS A 244 22.00 -1.35 23.80
N CYS A 245 21.92 -1.54 22.48
CA CYS A 245 20.69 -1.40 21.71
C CYS A 245 20.01 -2.74 21.44
N GLU A 246 18.79 -2.74 20.89
CA GLU A 246 18.04 -3.95 20.53
C GLU A 246 18.77 -4.75 19.43
N SER A 247 19.30 -5.95 19.76
CA SER A 247 20.05 -6.82 18.83
C SER A 247 19.31 -8.09 18.40
N ASN A 248 18.23 -8.47 19.09
CA ASN A 248 17.53 -9.75 18.86
C ASN A 248 17.17 -10.02 17.39
N ALA A 249 16.66 -9.00 16.69
CA ALA A 249 16.33 -9.13 15.27
C ALA A 249 17.59 -9.36 14.40
N PHE A 250 18.66 -8.63 14.68
CA PHE A 250 19.92 -8.78 13.97
C PHE A 250 20.54 -10.15 14.21
N GLU A 251 20.50 -10.65 15.44
CA GLU A 251 21.04 -11.96 15.79
C GLU A 251 20.24 -13.10 15.17
N LYS A 252 18.90 -12.97 15.12
CA LYS A 252 18.03 -14.01 14.56
C LYS A 252 18.02 -14.04 13.03
N TYR A 253 18.03 -12.87 12.39
CA TYR A 253 17.79 -12.77 10.94
C TYR A 253 19.02 -12.29 10.15
N GLY A 254 20.05 -11.77 10.83
CA GLY A 254 21.25 -11.22 10.19
C GLY A 254 21.06 -9.81 9.62
N PHE A 255 19.91 -9.18 9.87
CA PHE A 255 19.59 -7.82 9.44
C PHE A 255 18.57 -7.15 10.39
N ILE A 256 18.47 -5.82 10.27
CA ILE A 256 17.57 -4.98 11.06
C ILE A 256 16.62 -4.29 10.10
N TRP A 257 15.34 -4.27 10.45
CA TRP A 257 14.32 -3.52 9.72
C TRP A 257 14.14 -2.12 10.28
N VAL A 258 14.06 -1.15 9.38
CA VAL A 258 13.65 0.21 9.70
C VAL A 258 12.40 0.55 8.93
N ARG A 259 11.33 0.88 9.66
CA ARG A 259 10.11 1.41 9.10
C ARG A 259 10.40 2.77 8.46
N THR A 260 9.90 3.00 7.25
CA THR A 260 10.12 4.23 6.49
C THR A 260 8.83 5.00 6.23
N SER A 261 7.67 4.33 6.31
CA SER A 261 6.36 4.94 6.12
C SER A 261 5.57 5.05 7.43
N LYS A 262 4.41 5.69 7.34
CA LYS A 262 3.32 5.56 8.30
C LYS A 262 2.99 4.08 8.57
N MET A 263 2.62 3.77 9.81
CA MET A 263 2.05 2.49 10.20
C MET A 263 0.55 2.65 10.25
N ILE A 264 -0.12 1.99 9.31
CA ILE A 264 -1.56 2.10 9.14
C ILE A 264 -2.20 0.79 9.55
N THR A 265 -3.31 0.93 10.26
CA THR A 265 -4.17 -0.17 10.66
C THR A 265 -5.50 -0.10 9.94
N ASN A 266 -6.27 -1.19 10.04
CA ASN A 266 -7.69 -1.18 9.69
C ASN A 266 -8.54 -0.19 10.51
N HIS A 267 -7.96 0.41 11.56
CA HIS A 267 -8.56 1.49 12.36
C HIS A 267 -8.03 2.89 12.00
N GLY A 268 -7.20 2.99 10.97
CA GLY A 268 -6.54 4.23 10.56
C GLY A 268 -5.07 4.29 11.00
N LEU A 269 -4.52 5.51 10.99
CA LEU A 269 -3.11 5.77 11.30
C LEU A 269 -2.81 5.38 12.75
N LYS A 270 -1.92 4.41 12.96
CA LYS A 270 -1.44 4.04 14.30
C LYS A 270 -0.16 4.78 14.69
N ASP A 271 0.72 5.00 13.73
CA ASP A 271 1.98 5.73 13.96
C ASP A 271 2.39 6.48 12.69
N ASP A 272 2.81 7.73 12.83
CA ASP A 272 3.27 8.54 11.71
C ASP A 272 4.67 8.07 11.24
N LYS A 273 5.14 8.52 10.07
CA LYS A 273 6.47 8.20 9.58
C LYS A 273 7.57 8.61 10.59
N PRO A 274 8.72 7.93 10.62
CA PRO A 274 9.81 8.34 11.51
C PRO A 274 10.20 9.79 11.29
N ARG A 275 10.45 10.51 12.38
CA ARG A 275 10.82 11.94 12.34
C ARG A 275 12.28 12.11 12.71
N LEU A 276 13.04 12.88 11.93
CA LEU A 276 14.39 13.28 12.34
C LEU A 276 14.33 14.18 13.57
N ILE A 277 14.99 13.78 14.65
CA ILE A 277 15.14 14.58 15.87
C ILE A 277 16.40 15.42 15.81
N LYS A 278 17.53 14.78 15.48
CA LYS A 278 18.87 15.39 15.61
C LYS A 278 19.88 14.68 14.72
N MET A 279 20.89 15.44 14.28
CA MET A 279 22.11 14.90 13.70
C MET A 279 23.26 15.01 14.71
N ILE A 280 23.98 13.91 14.92
CA ILE A 280 25.21 13.90 15.72
C ILE A 280 26.37 13.85 14.74
N ILE A 281 26.82 15.03 14.36
CA ILE A 281 27.77 15.24 13.27
C ILE A 281 29.15 14.71 13.67
N ASN A 282 29.73 13.87 12.81
CA ASN A 282 31.14 13.50 12.87
C ASN A 282 31.71 13.41 11.45
N LYS A 283 32.36 14.49 11.00
CA LYS A 283 32.88 14.61 9.64
C LYS A 283 34.23 13.90 9.42
N LYS A 284 34.90 13.46 10.49
CA LYS A 284 36.23 12.83 10.43
C LYS A 284 36.25 11.61 9.51
N PHE A 285 35.11 10.94 9.34
CA PHE A 285 34.96 9.70 8.59
C PHE A 285 34.02 9.84 7.38
N ASP A 286 33.82 11.06 6.86
CA ASP A 286 32.92 11.29 5.71
C ASP A 286 33.51 10.89 4.35
N LYS A 287 34.83 10.72 4.26
CA LYS A 287 35.53 10.24 3.04
C LYS A 287 35.50 8.70 2.88
N GLU A 288 35.09 8.00 3.93
CA GLU A 288 34.96 6.54 3.93
C GLU A 288 33.79 6.08 3.04
N PRO A 289 33.63 4.76 2.79
CA PRO A 289 32.48 4.28 2.02
C PRO A 289 31.15 4.42 2.79
N HIS A 290 30.15 5.02 2.13
CA HIS A 290 28.78 5.17 2.65
C HIS A 290 27.76 4.49 1.74
N SER A 291 26.66 4.04 2.32
CA SER A 291 25.66 3.28 1.59
C SER A 291 24.81 4.17 0.68
N ARG A 292 24.85 3.90 -0.63
CA ARG A 292 23.98 4.52 -1.63
C ARG A 292 22.50 4.19 -1.40
N PRO A 293 22.08 2.91 -1.22
CA PRO A 293 20.68 2.57 -0.97
C PRO A 293 20.04 3.29 0.23
N HIS A 294 20.81 3.57 1.29
CA HIS A 294 20.28 4.18 2.51
C HIS A 294 20.29 5.72 2.46
N LEU A 295 21.02 6.31 1.51
CA LEU A 295 20.96 7.74 1.26
C LEU A 295 19.54 8.16 0.85
N ASP A 296 18.87 7.33 0.04
CA ASP A 296 17.50 7.58 -0.42
C ASP A 296 16.49 7.56 0.73
N LEU A 297 16.71 6.76 1.78
CA LEU A 297 15.91 6.85 3.00
C LEU A 297 16.02 8.24 3.61
N LEU A 298 17.23 8.75 3.80
CA LEU A 298 17.43 10.07 4.39
C LEU A 298 16.81 11.17 3.52
N LYS A 299 16.97 11.09 2.19
CA LYS A 299 16.31 12.00 1.25
C LYS A 299 14.78 11.94 1.36
N HIS A 300 14.20 10.74 1.49
CA HIS A 300 12.75 10.57 1.67
C HIS A 300 12.23 11.17 2.99
N LEU A 301 13.10 11.21 4.01
CA LEU A 301 12.85 11.89 5.28
C LEU A 301 13.13 13.41 5.23
N GLY A 302 13.43 13.96 4.04
CA GLY A 302 13.72 15.38 3.83
C GLY A 302 15.14 15.82 4.17
N ILE A 303 16.05 14.87 4.37
CA ILE A 303 17.42 15.13 4.81
C ILE A 303 18.33 15.18 3.58
N LYS A 304 18.89 16.35 3.30
CA LYS A 304 19.90 16.52 2.25
C LYS A 304 21.26 16.09 2.80
N VAL A 305 21.80 15.02 2.25
CA VAL A 305 23.11 14.48 2.61
C VAL A 305 23.94 14.32 1.35
N ASN A 306 25.18 14.80 1.39
CA ASN A 306 26.15 14.59 0.33
C ASN A 306 27.33 13.79 0.89
N HIS A 307 27.54 12.58 0.38
CA HIS A 307 28.69 11.75 0.70
C HIS A 307 29.46 11.50 -0.60
N PRO A 308 30.78 11.75 -0.61
CA PRO A 308 31.58 11.68 -1.84
C PRO A 308 31.86 10.24 -2.31
N ASN A 309 31.79 9.26 -1.39
CA ASN A 309 32.15 7.87 -1.68
C ASN A 309 30.96 6.94 -1.37
N LEU A 310 30.16 6.65 -2.40
CA LEU A 310 28.92 5.88 -2.28
C LEU A 310 29.10 4.46 -2.84
N VAL A 311 28.63 3.45 -2.10
CA VAL A 311 28.69 2.04 -2.49
C VAL A 311 27.34 1.34 -2.39
N GLY A 312 27.19 0.25 -3.15
CA GLY A 312 25.94 -0.52 -3.27
C GLY A 312 25.06 -0.06 -4.45
N ASN A 313 23.96 -0.77 -4.65
CA ASN A 313 23.01 -0.54 -5.73
C ASN A 313 22.34 0.85 -5.64
N GLU A 314 21.76 1.31 -6.75
CA GLU A 314 21.13 2.63 -6.80
C GLU A 314 19.89 2.77 -5.90
N LYS A 315 19.13 1.69 -5.72
CA LYS A 315 17.87 1.70 -4.98
C LYS A 315 17.88 0.67 -3.85
N ASN A 316 17.30 1.03 -2.72
CA ASN A 316 17.05 0.11 -1.63
C ASN A 316 15.85 -0.79 -1.96
N LYS A 317 15.90 -2.05 -1.51
CA LYS A 317 14.71 -2.92 -1.54
C LYS A 317 13.74 -2.42 -0.48
N VAL A 318 12.60 -1.91 -0.92
CA VAL A 318 11.50 -1.52 -0.04
C VAL A 318 10.54 -2.69 0.06
N TYR A 319 10.31 -3.15 1.27
CA TYR A 319 9.41 -4.26 1.53
C TYR A 319 8.11 -3.73 2.13
N MET A 320 6.99 -4.32 1.71
CA MET A 320 5.69 -4.07 2.32
C MET A 320 5.39 -5.18 3.31
N ALA A 321 5.26 -4.82 4.58
CA ALA A 321 4.81 -5.72 5.63
C ALA A 321 3.28 -5.66 5.74
N LYS A 322 2.61 -6.82 5.70
CA LYS A 322 1.20 -6.98 6.08
C LYS A 322 1.13 -7.97 7.24
N PHE A 323 1.09 -7.47 8.47
CA PHE A 323 1.00 -8.32 9.66
C PHE A 323 -0.45 -8.47 10.11
N LYS A 324 -0.82 -9.69 10.49
CA LYS A 324 -2.04 -9.97 11.26
C LYS A 324 -1.67 -9.78 12.73
N GLY A 325 -2.30 -8.82 13.39
CA GLY A 325 -2.17 -8.58 14.82
C GLY A 325 -2.56 -9.84 15.58
N PHE A 326 -1.72 -10.18 16.57
CA PHE A 326 -1.92 -11.34 17.44
C PHE A 326 -3.21 -11.19 18.24
#